data_AF-A0AAV8WQH1-F1
#
_entry.id   AF-A0AAV8WQH1-F1
#
_cell.length_a   1.000
_cell.length_b   1.000
_cell.length_c   1.000
_cell.angle_alpha   90.00
_cell.angle_beta   90.00
_cell.angle_gamma   90.00
#
_symmetry.space_group_name_H-M   'P 1'
#
loop_
_entity.id
_entity.type
_entity.pdbx_description
1 polymer ?
#
loop_
_entity_poly.entity_id
_entity_poly.type
_entity_poly.pdbx_seq_one_letter_code
_entity_poly.pdbx_strand_id
1 'polypeptide(L)'
;MEWSSEVIMEFLDLYEGEPVIWNPQNQHHKDRNQVYDAWKRIQNNISIERSLRELKKKKENLMATYRKLAMKVKNSSRTGAGTCEVYKPEWFA
;
A
#
# COMPACT_ATOMS: atom_id res chain seq x y z
N MET A 1 14.52 10.89 -3.71
CA MET A 1 13.33 11.77 -3.73
C MET A 1 12.43 11.34 -2.60
N GLU A 2 12.19 12.25 -1.67
CA GLU A 2 11.38 11.97 -0.49
C GLU A 2 9.91 11.81 -0.89
N TRP A 3 9.24 10.87 -0.23
CA TRP A 3 7.80 10.76 -0.23
C TRP A 3 7.39 11.33 1.12
N SER A 4 6.82 12.54 1.15
CA SER A 4 6.29 13.09 2.40
C SER A 4 5.07 12.28 2.85
N SER A 5 4.77 12.31 4.14
CA SER A 5 3.60 11.61 4.70
C SER A 5 2.30 12.03 4.01
N GLU A 6 2.16 13.31 3.67
CA GLU A 6 1.00 13.86 2.94
C GLU A 6 0.83 13.21 1.56
N VAL A 7 1.90 13.16 0.77
CA VAL A 7 1.90 12.52 -0.55
C VAL A 7 1.64 11.02 -0.45
N ILE A 8 2.11 10.37 0.63
CA ILE A 8 1.84 8.95 0.86
C ILE A 8 0.36 8.72 1.14
N MET A 9 -0.26 9.57 1.97
CA MET A 9 -1.69 9.51 2.26
C MET A 9 -2.51 9.74 0.98
N GLU A 10 -2.19 10.80 0.22
CA GLU A 10 -2.83 11.07 -1.07
C GLU A 10 -2.69 9.89 -2.05
N PHE A 11 -1.50 9.29 -2.14
CA PHE A 11 -1.28 8.10 -2.96
C PHE A 11 -2.14 6.92 -2.51
N LEU A 12 -2.28 6.70 -1.19
CA LEU A 12 -3.10 5.62 -0.64
C LEU A 12 -4.58 5.84 -0.93
N ASP A 13 -5.08 7.06 -0.78
CA ASP A 13 -6.48 7.41 -1.08
C ASP A 13 -6.81 7.17 -2.56
N LEU A 14 -5.93 7.63 -3.46
CA LEU A 14 -6.06 7.38 -4.90
C LEU A 14 -5.96 5.89 -5.25
N TYR A 15 -5.10 5.15 -4.55
CA TYR A 15 -4.92 3.71 -4.75
C TYR A 15 -6.13 2.91 -4.27
N GLU A 16 -6.73 3.28 -3.13
CA GLU A 16 -7.94 2.65 -2.60
C GLU A 16 -9.11 2.82 -3.57
N GLY A 17 -9.23 3.99 -4.19
CA GLY A 17 -10.25 4.30 -5.20
C GLY A 17 -10.14 3.49 -6.51
N GLU A 18 -9.04 2.76 -6.73
CA GLU A 18 -8.79 1.96 -7.94
C GLU A 18 -8.83 0.45 -7.65
N PRO A 19 -10.02 -0.15 -7.44
CA PRO A 19 -10.15 -1.57 -7.11
C PRO A 19 -9.63 -2.50 -8.21
N VAL A 20 -9.54 -2.02 -9.45
CA VAL A 20 -8.93 -2.75 -10.57
C VAL A 20 -7.46 -3.10 -10.27
N ILE A 21 -6.75 -2.30 -9.47
CA ILE A 21 -5.34 -2.53 -9.15
C ILE A 21 -5.17 -3.54 -8.02
N TRP A 22 -6.00 -3.47 -6.98
CA TRP A 22 -5.75 -4.20 -5.72
C TRP A 22 -6.77 -5.29 -5.41
N ASN A 23 -7.97 -5.24 -5.96
CA ASN A 23 -9.04 -6.18 -5.65
C ASN A 23 -9.00 -7.38 -6.64
N PRO A 24 -8.61 -8.58 -6.19
CA PRO A 24 -8.57 -9.77 -7.05
C PRO A 24 -9.95 -10.25 -7.49
N GLN A 25 -11.03 -9.83 -6.81
CA GLN A 25 -12.41 -10.13 -7.19
C GLN A 25 -12.94 -9.18 -8.27
N ASN A 26 -12.23 -8.08 -8.56
CA ASN A 26 -12.62 -7.19 -9.65
C ASN A 26 -12.41 -7.90 -10.99
N GLN A 27 -13.45 -7.94 -11.81
CA GLN A 27 -13.42 -8.59 -13.13
C GLN A 27 -12.31 -8.07 -14.05
N HIS A 28 -11.92 -6.80 -13.90
CA HIS A 28 -10.90 -6.14 -14.71
C HIS A 28 -9.51 -6.21 -14.10
N HIS A 29 -9.33 -6.82 -12.92
CA HIS A 29 -8.02 -6.93 -12.28
C HIS A 29 -6.98 -7.69 -13.11
N LYS A 30 -7.44 -8.63 -13.96
CA LYS A 30 -6.59 -9.40 -14.87
C LYS A 30 -6.36 -8.70 -16.21
N ASP A 31 -7.08 -7.62 -16.49
CA ASP A 31 -6.96 -6.86 -17.73
C ASP A 31 -5.79 -5.87 -17.62
N ARG A 32 -4.73 -6.13 -18.40
CA ARG A 32 -3.51 -5.33 -18.38
C ARG A 32 -3.75 -3.88 -18.79
N ASN A 33 -4.69 -3.63 -19.70
CA ASN A 33 -4.97 -2.29 -20.20
C ASN A 33 -5.72 -1.50 -19.12
N GLN A 34 -6.76 -2.09 -18.53
CA GLN A 34 -7.51 -1.47 -17.45
C GLN A 34 -6.64 -1.18 -16.22
N VAL A 35 -5.75 -2.12 -15.86
CA VAL A 35 -4.78 -1.91 -14.79
C VAL A 35 -3.81 -0.79 -15.14
N TYR A 36 -3.31 -0.73 -16.38
CA TYR A 36 -2.45 0.36 -16.84
C TYR A 36 -3.15 1.72 -16.77
N ASP A 37 -4.40 1.79 -17.23
CA ASP A 37 -5.21 3.00 -17.22
C ASP A 37 -5.51 3.46 -15.80
N ALA A 38 -5.78 2.53 -14.87
CA ALA A 38 -5.92 2.83 -13.45
C ALA A 38 -4.64 3.44 -12.86
N TRP A 39 -3.48 2.87 -13.17
CA TRP A 39 -2.20 3.46 -12.77
C TRP A 39 -1.95 4.83 -13.39
N LYS A 40 -2.40 5.05 -14.64
CA LYS A 40 -2.37 6.35 -15.30
C LYS A 40 -3.28 7.38 -14.63
N ARG A 41 -4.48 6.98 -14.19
CA ARG A 41 -5.38 7.87 -13.42
C ARG A 41 -4.73 8.31 -12.11
N ILE A 42 -4.11 7.39 -11.37
CA ILE A 42 -3.35 7.74 -10.16
C ILE A 42 -2.20 8.71 -10.50
N GLN A 43 -1.45 8.43 -11.58
CA GLN A 43 -0.35 9.30 -12.02
C GLN A 43 -0.81 10.73 -12.35
N ASN A 44 -1.99 10.88 -12.95
CA ASN A 44 -2.51 12.17 -13.37
C ASN A 44 -3.15 12.94 -12.21
N ASN A 45 -3.65 12.24 -11.19
CA ASN A 45 -4.39 12.84 -10.08
C ASN A 45 -3.52 13.14 -8.85
N ILE A 46 -2.36 12.52 -8.72
CA ILE A 46 -1.44 12.78 -7.61
C ILE A 46 -0.77 14.15 -7.79
N SER A 47 -0.59 14.88 -6.70
CA SER A 47 -0.01 16.23 -6.69
C SER A 47 1.45 16.30 -7.14
N ILE A 48 2.13 15.16 -7.29
CA ILE A 48 3.54 15.08 -7.68
C ILE A 48 3.73 14.37 -9.02
N GLU A 49 4.55 14.93 -9.89
CA GLU A 49 4.92 14.24 -11.12
C GLU A 49 5.82 13.04 -10.80
N ARG A 50 5.31 11.83 -11.04
CA ARG A 50 6.05 10.57 -10.85
C ARG A 50 5.80 9.62 -11.99
N SER A 51 6.80 8.80 -12.30
CA SER A 51 6.64 7.74 -13.29
C SER A 51 5.77 6.59 -12.75
N LEU A 52 5.05 5.90 -13.64
CA LEU A 52 4.32 4.67 -13.29
C LEU A 52 5.21 3.62 -12.60
N ARG A 53 6.49 3.58 -12.96
CA ARG A 53 7.48 2.69 -12.33
C ARG A 53 7.69 3.03 -10.86
N GLU A 54 7.76 4.31 -10.53
CA GLU A 54 7.94 4.77 -9.14
C GLU A 54 6.69 4.55 -8.31
N LEU A 55 5.49 4.80 -8.86
CA LEU A 55 4.22 4.54 -8.18
C LEU A 55 4.08 3.04 -7.82
N LYS A 56 4.36 2.16 -8.78
CA LYS A 56 4.37 0.70 -8.55
C LYS A 56 5.41 0.29 -7.51
N LYS A 57 6.63 0.85 -7.58
CA LYS A 57 7.69 0.58 -6.60
C LYS A 57 7.30 1.06 -5.20
N LYS A 58 6.64 2.22 -5.08
CA LYS A 58 6.18 2.76 -3.80
C LYS A 58 5.11 1.85 -3.19
N LYS A 59 4.14 1.40 -3.98
CA LYS A 59 3.15 0.39 -3.55
C LYS A 59 3.81 -0.88 -3.03
N GLU A 60 4.80 -1.42 -3.74
CA GLU A 60 5.51 -2.62 -3.28
C GLU A 60 6.26 -2.39 -1.97
N ASN A 61 6.93 -1.24 -1.81
CA ASN A 61 7.62 -0.88 -0.58
C ASN A 61 6.64 -0.75 0.61
N LEU A 62 5.52 -0.05 0.43
CA LEU A 62 4.49 0.11 1.46
C LEU A 62 3.92 -1.25 1.88
N MET A 63 3.57 -2.09 0.92
CA MET A 63 3.05 -3.44 1.17
C MET A 63 4.07 -4.35 1.83
N ALA A 64 5.36 -4.26 1.47
CA ALA A 64 6.41 -5.04 2.11
C ALA A 64 6.54 -4.70 3.59
N THR A 65 6.54 -3.40 3.93
CA THR A 65 6.61 -2.96 5.33
C THR A 65 5.34 -3.32 6.09
N TYR A 66 4.16 -3.13 5.49
CA TYR A 66 2.87 -3.56 6.08
C TYR A 66 2.85 -5.06 6.40
N ARG A 67 3.20 -5.92 5.44
CA ARG A 67 3.25 -7.38 5.63
C ARG A 67 4.19 -7.76 6.78
N LYS A 68 5.37 -7.14 6.87
CA LYS A 68 6.32 -7.38 7.96
C LYS A 68 5.73 -7.02 9.32
N LEU A 69 5.07 -5.87 9.43
CA LEU A 69 4.46 -5.46 10.69
C LEU A 69 3.24 -6.29 11.05
N ALA A 70 2.37 -6.60 10.09
CA ALA A 70 1.23 -7.50 10.28
C ALA A 70 1.70 -8.88 10.75
N MET A 71 2.81 -9.40 10.21
CA MET A 71 3.44 -10.63 10.71
C MET A 71 3.96 -10.50 12.13
N LYS A 72 4.60 -9.38 12.50
CA LYS A 72 5.05 -9.13 13.88
C LYS A 72 3.87 -9.08 14.86
N VAL A 73 2.79 -8.39 14.51
CA VAL A 73 1.55 -8.32 15.32
C VAL A 73 0.91 -9.71 15.47
N LYS A 74 0.84 -10.48 14.38
CA LYS A 74 0.32 -11.85 14.44
C LYS A 74 1.18 -12.76 15.31
N ASN A 75 2.50 -12.60 15.26
CA ASN A 75 3.44 -13.39 16.05
C ASN A 75 3.47 -13.00 17.52
N SER A 76 3.35 -11.71 17.86
CA SER A 76 3.26 -11.25 19.26
C SER A 76 1.97 -11.73 19.93
N SER A 77 0.92 -11.97 19.16
CA SER A 77 -0.36 -12.52 19.63
C SER A 77 -0.32 -14.04 19.90
N ARG A 78 0.75 -14.76 19.49
CA ARG A 78 0.81 -16.24 19.51
C ARG A 78 1.64 -16.83 20.65
N THR A 79 2.37 -16.02 21.43
CA THR A 79 3.21 -16.53 22.54
C THR A 79 2.39 -16.69 23.82
N GLY A 80 1.91 -17.91 24.05
CA GLY A 80 1.15 -18.33 25.23
C GLY A 80 1.99 -18.52 26.51
N ALA A 81 2.83 -17.54 26.88
CA ALA A 81 3.47 -17.53 28.19
C ALA A 81 3.75 -16.10 28.62
N GLY A 82 3.05 -15.64 29.67
CA GLY A 82 3.44 -14.51 30.52
C GLY A 82 3.56 -13.13 29.85
N THR A 83 2.61 -12.24 30.14
CA THR A 83 2.75 -10.78 29.97
C THR A 83 3.31 -10.32 28.62
N CYS A 84 2.64 -10.65 27.52
CA CYS A 84 3.03 -10.14 26.20
C CYS A 84 2.39 -8.78 25.96
N GLU A 85 3.16 -7.70 26.11
CA GLU A 85 2.81 -6.40 25.54
C GLU A 85 2.48 -6.59 24.06
N VAL A 86 1.23 -6.36 23.69
CA VAL A 86 0.81 -6.38 22.29
C VAL A 86 1.62 -5.31 21.57
N TYR A 87 2.58 -5.72 20.74
CA TYR A 87 3.35 -4.82 19.90
C TYR A 87 2.40 -3.93 19.10
N LYS A 88 2.31 -2.66 19.49
CA LYS A 88 1.61 -1.62 18.76
C LYS A 88 2.64 -0.97 17.84
N PRO A 89 2.62 -1.24 16.52
CA PRO A 89 3.48 -0.51 15.62
C PRO A 89 3.05 0.96 15.63
N GLU A 90 3.94 1.84 16.07
CA GLU A 90 3.87 3.26 15.73
C GLU A 90 4.17 3.36 14.23
N TRP A 91 3.11 3.33 13.43
CA TRP A 91 3.20 3.55 11.99
C TRP A 91 2.97 5.03 11.71
N PHE A 92 4.06 5.78 11.57
CA PHE A 92 4.08 6.96 10.73
C PHE A 92 4.99 6.63 9.56
N ALA A 93 4.50 6.89 8.35
CA ALA A 93 5.13 6.52 7.09
C ALA A 93 6.61 6.94 6.95
#